data_AF-A0A9D8NUQ5-F1
#
_entry.id   AF-A0A9D8NUQ5-F1
#
_cell.length_a   1.000
_cell.length_b   1.000
_cell.length_c   1.000
_cell.angle_alpha   90.00
_cell.angle_beta   90.00
_cell.angle_gamma   90.00
#
_symmetry.space_group_name_H-M   'P 1'
#
loop_
_entity.id
_entity.type
_entity.pdbx_description
1 polymer ?
#
loop_
_entity_poly.entity_id
_entity_poly.type
_entity_poly.pdbx_seq_one_letter_code
_entity_poly.pdbx_strand_id
1 'polypeptide(L)'
;MDVTAGPMRLHVDPDTGTPYWYFTYKVVNNTGDDQRFAPKLELVDDEGRITVSGQGVPSQITRDLLRQMNNPLLEDQNTILGDILQGEANAKEGLVVFQVTKLASKELFLYVSNVSNEREGTRDANGDPAELRRHFMVAYRVPGDAMARGSDALELVDEAKEPNPRWIWR
;
A
#
# COMPACT_ATOMS: atom_id res chain seq x y z
N MET A 1 5.26 -1.68 -14.16
CA MET A 1 5.04 -0.70 -13.09
C MET A 1 5.81 -1.15 -11.88
N ASP A 2 6.69 -0.30 -11.38
CA ASP A 2 7.51 -0.60 -10.22
C ASP A 2 7.01 0.24 -9.05
N VAL A 3 6.56 -0.45 -7.99
CA VAL A 3 6.04 0.19 -6.77
C VAL A 3 7.03 -0.07 -5.65
N THR A 4 7.46 1.00 -4.99
CA THR A 4 8.33 0.95 -3.82
C THR A 4 7.58 1.53 -2.63
N ALA A 5 7.19 0.66 -1.69
CA ALA A 5 6.56 1.09 -0.45
C ALA A 5 7.62 1.59 0.55
N GLY A 6 7.34 2.72 1.17
CA GLY A 6 8.08 3.23 2.31
C GLY A 6 7.73 2.50 3.61
N PRO A 7 8.31 2.95 4.73
CA PRO A 7 7.97 2.41 6.04
C PRO A 7 6.54 2.77 6.44
N MET A 8 5.85 1.80 7.03
CA MET A 8 4.55 2.00 7.68
C MET A 8 4.74 2.71 9.02
N ARG A 9 3.86 3.65 9.35
CA ARG A 9 3.89 4.44 10.59
C ARG A 9 2.50 4.56 11.19
N LEU A 10 2.42 4.84 12.48
CA LEU A 10 1.17 5.13 13.17
C LEU A 10 0.97 6.64 13.31
N HIS A 11 -0.23 7.11 13.02
CA HIS A 11 -0.70 8.44 13.38
C HIS A 11 -1.83 8.31 14.38
N VAL A 12 -1.76 9.04 15.49
CA VAL A 12 -2.85 9.13 16.45
C VAL A 12 -3.44 10.52 16.30
N ASP A 13 -4.71 10.59 15.94
CA ASP A 13 -5.44 11.86 15.86
C ASP A 13 -5.42 12.54 17.24
N PRO A 14 -4.86 13.76 17.36
CA PRO A 14 -4.76 14.44 18.65
C PRO A 14 -6.12 14.81 19.24
N ASP A 15 -7.16 14.96 18.41
CA ASP A 15 -8.47 15.40 18.86
C ASP A 15 -9.30 14.22 19.40
N THR A 16 -9.20 13.05 18.76
CA THR A 16 -10.02 11.88 19.10
C THR A 16 -9.26 10.74 19.76
N GLY A 17 -7.93 10.74 19.69
CA GLY A 17 -7.09 9.61 20.08
C GLY A 17 -7.18 8.42 19.11
N THR A 18 -7.86 8.56 17.97
CA THR A 18 -8.07 7.46 17.02
C THR A 18 -6.77 7.17 16.26
N PRO A 19 -6.31 5.90 16.22
CA PRO A 19 -5.11 5.53 15.49
C PRO A 19 -5.38 5.21 14.01
N TYR A 20 -4.42 5.58 13.16
CA TYR A 20 -4.40 5.33 11.73
C TYR A 20 -3.02 4.84 11.28
N TRP A 21 -2.96 3.73 10.56
CA TRP A 21 -1.74 3.32 9.87
C TRP A 21 -1.59 4.16 8.62
N TYR A 22 -0.39 4.63 8.33
CA TYR A 22 -0.09 5.31 7.07
C TYR A 22 1.30 4.97 6.56
N PHE A 23 1.46 5.07 5.25
CA PHE A 23 2.76 4.96 4.60
C PHE A 23 2.77 5.78 3.31
N THR A 24 3.96 6.07 2.80
CA THR A 24 4.14 6.65 1.47
C THR A 24 4.70 5.61 0.52
N TYR A 25 4.43 5.74 -0.76
CA TYR A 25 5.02 4.88 -1.79
C TYR A 25 5.41 5.70 -3.00
N LYS A 26 6.36 5.17 -3.77
CA LYS A 26 6.73 5.70 -5.08
C LYS A 26 6.35 4.71 -6.16
N VAL A 27 5.79 5.20 -7.26
CA VAL A 27 5.48 4.40 -8.45
C VAL A 27 6.21 4.96 -9.67
N VAL A 28 6.84 4.06 -10.43
CA VAL A 28 7.56 4.38 -11.67
C VAL A 28 7.03 3.53 -12.81
N ASN A 29 6.74 4.18 -13.94
CA ASN A 29 6.32 3.47 -15.14
C ASN A 29 7.53 3.10 -16.02
N ASN A 30 7.96 1.85 -15.92
CA ASN A 30 9.02 1.29 -16.77
C ASN A 30 8.48 0.28 -17.81
N THR A 31 7.20 0.31 -18.17
CA THR A 31 6.59 -0.72 -19.04
C THR A 31 6.81 -0.49 -20.54
N GLY A 32 7.39 0.64 -20.95
CA GLY A 32 7.60 0.97 -22.37
C GLY A 32 6.49 1.79 -23.02
N ASP A 33 5.36 1.97 -22.34
CA ASP A 33 4.18 2.72 -22.78
C ASP A 33 3.53 3.42 -21.58
N ASP A 34 2.71 4.44 -21.83
CA ASP A 34 1.89 5.06 -20.78
C ASP A 34 0.87 4.07 -20.23
N GLN A 35 0.59 4.16 -18.93
CA GLN A 35 -0.25 3.19 -18.23
C GLN A 35 -1.22 3.89 -17.30
N ARG A 36 -2.45 3.37 -17.30
CA ARG A 36 -3.46 3.76 -16.32
C ARG A 36 -3.09 3.17 -14.95
N PHE A 37 -2.91 4.04 -13.97
CA PHE A 37 -2.64 3.68 -12.59
C PHE A 37 -3.89 3.89 -11.73
N ALA A 38 -4.43 2.80 -11.19
CA ALA A 38 -5.57 2.80 -10.28
C ALA A 38 -5.42 1.67 -9.25
N PRO A 39 -4.43 1.79 -8.34
CA PRO A 39 -4.11 0.72 -7.42
C PRO A 39 -5.24 0.54 -6.40
N LYS A 40 -5.44 -0.71 -5.98
CA LYS A 40 -6.23 -1.03 -4.79
C LYS A 40 -5.27 -1.55 -3.73
N LEU A 41 -5.27 -0.88 -2.57
CA LEU A 41 -4.41 -1.20 -1.44
C LEU A 41 -5.23 -1.79 -0.30
N GLU A 42 -4.77 -2.92 0.22
CA GLU A 42 -5.41 -3.67 1.29
C GLU A 42 -4.37 -4.00 2.35
N LEU A 43 -4.71 -3.74 3.61
CA LEU A 43 -3.89 -4.10 4.77
C LEU A 43 -4.53 -5.29 5.47
N VAL A 44 -3.77 -6.35 5.68
CA VAL A 44 -4.22 -7.58 6.33
C VAL A 44 -3.47 -7.76 7.64
N ASP A 45 -4.20 -7.99 8.74
CA ASP A 45 -3.61 -8.28 10.05
C ASP A 45 -3.30 -9.78 10.25
N ASP A 46 -2.67 -10.11 11.39
CA ASP A 46 -2.33 -11.48 11.79
C ASP A 46 -3.53 -12.41 12.03
N GLU A 47 -4.76 -11.88 12.03
CA GLU A 47 -6.01 -12.65 12.12
C GLU A 47 -6.76 -12.70 10.78
N GLY A 48 -6.17 -12.17 9.71
CA GLY A 48 -6.75 -12.17 8.37
C GLY A 48 -7.81 -11.09 8.15
N ARG A 49 -7.96 -10.11 9.05
CA ARG A 49 -8.87 -8.98 8.81
C ARG A 49 -8.31 -8.07 7.74
N ILE A 50 -9.16 -7.73 6.78
CA ILE A 50 -8.79 -6.89 5.64
C ILE A 50 -9.31 -5.47 5.88
N THR A 51 -8.43 -4.49 5.75
CA THR A 51 -8.75 -3.06 5.78
C THR A 51 -8.38 -2.44 4.44
N VAL A 52 -9.35 -1.84 3.74
CA VAL A 52 -9.10 -1.16 2.47
C VAL A 52 -8.63 0.27 2.73
N SER A 53 -7.68 0.76 1.93
CA SER A 53 -7.17 2.13 2.05
C SER A 53 -8.28 3.18 1.99
N GLY A 54 -8.23 4.17 2.90
CA GLY A 54 -9.19 5.26 2.99
C GLY A 54 -10.56 4.88 3.56
N GLN A 55 -10.88 3.59 3.72
CA GLN A 55 -12.11 3.16 4.36
C GLN A 55 -12.10 3.55 5.84
N GLY A 56 -13.12 4.29 6.28
CA GLY A 56 -13.22 4.75 7.66
C GLY A 56 -12.21 5.85 8.03
N VAL A 57 -11.48 6.41 7.07
CA VAL A 57 -10.52 7.50 7.28
C VAL A 57 -11.19 8.85 6.98
N PRO A 58 -11.38 9.73 7.98
CA PRO A 58 -11.86 11.08 7.72
C PRO A 58 -10.89 11.85 6.82
N SER A 59 -11.41 12.61 5.85
CA SER A 59 -10.57 13.38 4.90
C SER A 59 -9.61 14.37 5.59
N GLN A 60 -9.94 14.79 6.82
CA GLN A 60 -9.09 15.66 7.62
C GLN A 60 -7.76 14.99 8.00
N ILE A 61 -7.78 13.70 8.34
CA ILE A 61 -6.57 12.93 8.70
C ILE A 61 -5.58 12.91 7.54
N THR A 62 -6.04 12.64 6.33
CA THR A 62 -5.19 12.67 5.13
C THR A 62 -4.60 14.06 4.90
N ARG A 63 -5.40 15.12 5.03
CA ARG A 63 -4.90 16.51 4.88
C ARG A 63 -3.86 16.86 5.95
N ASP A 64 -4.06 16.41 7.19
CA ASP A 64 -3.13 16.68 8.28
C ASP A 64 -1.78 15.99 8.06
N LEU A 65 -1.80 14.72 7.63
CA LEU A 65 -0.59 13.99 7.26
C LEU A 65 0.15 14.64 6.09
N LEU A 66 -0.57 15.06 5.03
CA LEU A 66 0.04 15.78 3.91
C LEU A 66 0.69 17.10 4.36
N ARG A 67 -0.01 17.88 5.19
CA ARG A 67 0.54 19.14 5.75
C ARG A 67 1.76 18.89 6.62
N GLN A 68 1.74 17.85 7.45
CA GLN A 68 2.85 17.49 8.33
C GLN A 68 4.09 17.06 7.54
N MET A 69 3.91 16.32 6.44
CA MET A 69 5.01 15.88 5.59
C MET A 69 5.62 17.01 4.76
N ASN A 70 4.85 18.07 4.48
CA ASN A 70 5.29 19.25 3.73
C ASN A 70 6.01 18.92 2.41
N ASN A 71 5.55 17.84 1.74
CA ASN A 71 6.05 17.41 0.44
C ASN A 71 5.01 17.76 -0.64
N PRO A 72 5.26 18.76 -1.51
CA PRO A 72 4.29 19.17 -2.53
C PRO A 72 4.08 18.14 -3.64
N LEU A 73 4.95 17.14 -3.77
CA LEU A 73 4.85 16.06 -4.77
C LEU A 73 4.09 14.83 -4.26
N LEU A 74 3.72 14.82 -2.98
CA LEU A 74 3.00 13.71 -2.37
C LEU A 74 1.50 13.87 -2.62
N GLU A 75 0.94 12.94 -3.38
CA GLU A 75 -0.47 12.92 -3.77
C GLU A 75 -1.29 12.01 -2.83
N ASP A 76 -2.57 12.33 -2.61
CA ASP A 76 -3.46 11.41 -1.91
C ASP A 76 -3.96 10.28 -2.83
N GLN A 77 -4.65 9.30 -2.25
CA GLN A 77 -5.17 8.12 -2.95
C GLN A 77 -6.12 8.42 -4.12
N ASN A 78 -6.72 9.62 -4.18
CA ASN A 78 -7.62 10.03 -5.26
C ASN A 78 -6.86 10.82 -6.34
N THR A 79 -5.96 11.72 -5.93
CA THR A 79 -5.17 12.56 -6.85
C THR A 79 -4.17 11.74 -7.65
N ILE A 80 -3.62 10.66 -7.06
CA ILE A 80 -2.64 9.81 -7.72
C ILE A 80 -3.21 8.95 -8.86
N LEU A 81 -4.54 8.81 -8.91
CA LEU A 81 -5.21 8.06 -9.96
C LEU A 81 -5.04 8.73 -11.31
N GLY A 82 -4.88 7.92 -12.36
CA GLY A 82 -4.77 8.42 -13.71
C GLY A 82 -3.61 7.82 -14.46
N ASP A 83 -3.19 8.46 -15.55
CA ASP A 83 -2.13 7.93 -16.40
C ASP A 83 -0.77 8.35 -15.82
N ILE A 84 0.17 7.42 -15.80
CA ILE A 84 1.55 7.68 -15.42
C ILE A 84 2.41 7.49 -16.66
N LEU A 85 3.11 8.56 -17.03
CA LEU A 85 4.00 8.59 -18.19
C LEU A 85 5.25 7.75 -17.92
N GLN A 86 5.87 7.25 -18.99
CA GLN A 86 7.09 6.43 -18.88
C GLN A 86 8.26 7.18 -18.21
N GLY A 87 9.03 6.46 -17.38
CA GLY A 87 10.33 6.86 -16.89
C GLY A 87 10.34 7.50 -15.50
N GLU A 88 11.52 7.52 -14.90
CA GLU A 88 11.77 7.97 -13.52
C GLU A 88 11.35 9.43 -13.26
N ALA A 89 11.50 10.30 -14.26
CA ALA A 89 11.13 11.72 -14.13
C ALA A 89 9.62 11.94 -13.96
N ASN A 90 8.81 10.96 -14.33
CA ASN A 90 7.36 10.98 -14.21
C ASN A 90 6.85 10.14 -13.02
N ALA A 91 7.76 9.74 -12.12
CA ALA A 91 7.40 9.01 -10.93
C ALA A 91 6.42 9.82 -10.07
N LYS A 92 5.44 9.12 -9.50
CA LYS A 92 4.50 9.71 -8.54
C LYS A 92 4.75 9.16 -7.15
N GLU A 93 4.53 10.01 -6.15
CA GLU A 93 4.54 9.62 -4.74
C GLU A 93 3.13 9.70 -4.18
N GLY A 94 2.70 8.63 -3.50
CA GLY A 94 1.36 8.54 -2.92
C GLY A 94 1.38 8.40 -1.41
N LEU A 95 0.43 9.04 -0.73
CA LEU A 95 0.10 8.81 0.68
C LEU A 95 -1.10 7.86 0.77
N VAL A 96 -0.97 6.84 1.62
CA VAL A 96 -2.04 5.88 1.90
C VAL A 96 -2.27 5.80 3.39
N VAL A 97 -3.54 5.75 3.77
CA VAL A 97 -3.98 5.72 5.17
C VAL A 97 -5.01 4.61 5.36
N PHE A 98 -4.91 3.89 6.47
CA PHE A 98 -5.85 2.85 6.90
C PHE A 98 -6.30 3.15 8.33
N GLN A 99 -7.58 2.92 8.61
CA GLN A 99 -8.06 2.92 9.99
C GLN A 99 -7.49 1.72 10.74
N VAL A 100 -7.01 1.92 11.97
CA VAL A 100 -6.58 0.80 12.80
C VAL A 100 -7.80 0.08 13.34
N THR A 101 -7.94 -1.20 13.00
CA THR A 101 -8.98 -2.07 13.52
C THR A 101 -8.53 -2.87 14.75
N LYS A 102 -7.22 -3.09 14.88
CA LYS A 102 -6.58 -3.77 16.02
C LYS A 102 -5.17 -3.23 16.25
N LEU A 103 -4.88 -2.79 17.48
CA LEU A 103 -3.58 -2.25 17.88
C LEU A 103 -2.55 -3.32 18.27
N ALA A 104 -3.01 -4.51 18.65
CA ALA A 104 -2.17 -5.60 19.16
C ALA A 104 -1.69 -6.58 18.07
N SER A 105 -1.85 -6.25 16.79
CA SER A 105 -1.38 -7.09 15.68
C SER A 105 0.15 -7.08 15.64
N LYS A 106 0.77 -8.25 15.52
CA LYS A 106 2.24 -8.38 15.48
C LYS A 106 2.82 -8.18 14.09
N GLU A 107 2.00 -8.44 13.08
CA GLU A 107 2.36 -8.37 11.67
C GLU A 107 1.23 -7.71 10.88
N LEU A 108 1.64 -6.99 9.84
CA LEU A 108 0.74 -6.37 8.88
C LEU A 108 1.22 -6.68 7.47
N PHE A 109 0.33 -7.14 6.61
CA PHE A 109 0.62 -7.46 5.22
C PHE A 109 -0.08 -6.43 4.32
N LEU A 110 0.71 -5.62 3.63
CA LEU A 110 0.23 -4.71 2.60
C LEU A 110 0.14 -5.45 1.28
N TYR A 111 -1.04 -5.46 0.68
CA TYR A 111 -1.28 -5.93 -0.67
C TYR A 111 -1.60 -4.75 -1.57
N VAL A 112 -0.90 -4.66 -2.69
CA VAL A 112 -1.16 -3.68 -3.75
C VAL A 112 -1.52 -4.44 -5.01
N SER A 113 -2.73 -4.19 -5.49
CA SER A 113 -3.31 -4.81 -6.69
C SER A 113 -3.67 -3.76 -7.72
N ASN A 114 -3.89 -4.18 -8.97
CA ASN A 114 -4.18 -3.29 -10.11
C ASN A 114 -3.08 -2.24 -10.36
N VAL A 115 -1.82 -2.62 -10.12
CA VAL A 115 -0.65 -1.76 -10.41
C VAL A 115 -0.31 -1.74 -11.91
N SER A 116 -0.69 -2.76 -12.67
CA SER A 116 -0.64 -2.77 -14.14
C SER A 116 -1.83 -3.55 -14.71
N ASN A 117 -2.15 -3.31 -15.98
CA ASN A 117 -3.12 -4.09 -16.75
C ASN A 117 -2.50 -5.38 -17.35
N GLU A 118 -1.28 -5.76 -16.96
CA GLU A 118 -0.64 -6.98 -17.42
C GLU A 118 -1.43 -8.20 -16.94
N ARG A 119 -1.76 -9.08 -17.88
CA ARG A 119 -2.46 -10.36 -17.62
C ARG A 119 -1.65 -11.46 -18.26
N GLU A 120 -1.43 -12.53 -17.50
CA GLU A 120 -0.84 -13.75 -18.04
C GLU A 120 -1.90 -14.85 -18.00
N GLY A 121 -2.20 -15.43 -19.16
CA GLY A 121 -3.11 -16.56 -19.27
C GLY A 121 -2.41 -17.83 -18.76
N THR A 122 -3.06 -18.56 -17.87
CA THR A 122 -2.55 -19.80 -17.29
C THR A 122 -3.68 -20.85 -17.25
N ARG A 123 -3.39 -22.03 -16.67
CA ARG A 123 -4.39 -23.07 -16.41
C ARG A 123 -4.43 -23.39 -14.92
N ASP A 124 -5.62 -23.47 -14.35
CA ASP A 124 -5.81 -23.86 -12.95
C ASP A 124 -5.42 -25.33 -12.69
N ALA A 125 -5.55 -25.79 -11.44
CA ALA A 125 -5.23 -27.16 -11.06
C ALA A 125 -6.08 -28.23 -11.78
N ASN A 126 -7.22 -27.84 -12.37
CA ASN A 126 -8.13 -28.71 -13.12
C ASN A 126 -7.89 -28.63 -14.64
N GLY A 127 -7.01 -27.72 -15.09
CA GLY A 127 -6.71 -27.48 -16.49
C GLY A 127 -7.58 -26.41 -17.15
N ASP A 128 -8.46 -25.75 -16.41
CA ASP A 128 -9.35 -24.70 -16.90
C ASP A 128 -8.58 -23.38 -17.09
N PRO A 129 -8.94 -22.56 -18.09
CA PRO A 129 -8.31 -21.26 -18.29
C PRO A 129 -8.44 -20.37 -17.05
N ALA A 130 -7.31 -19.84 -16.58
CA ALA A 130 -7.24 -18.90 -15.46
C ALA A 130 -6.36 -17.70 -15.84
N GLU A 131 -6.51 -16.58 -15.13
CA GLU A 131 -5.68 -15.38 -15.31
C GLU A 131 -4.81 -15.18 -14.07
N LEU A 132 -3.50 -15.00 -14.27
CA LEU A 132 -2.62 -14.50 -13.23
C LEU A 132 -2.63 -12.98 -13.24
N ARG A 133 -2.64 -12.40 -12.04
CA ARG A 133 -2.41 -10.97 -11.83
C ARG A 133 -1.19 -10.75 -10.96
N ARG A 134 -0.46 -9.69 -11.28
CA ARG A 134 0.73 -9.28 -10.55
C ARG A 134 0.30 -8.49 -9.31
N HIS A 135 0.70 -8.97 -8.15
CA HIS A 135 0.45 -8.33 -6.86
C HIS A 135 1.78 -7.97 -6.22
N PHE A 136 1.82 -6.78 -5.61
CA PHE A 136 2.93 -6.38 -4.77
C PHE A 136 2.53 -6.61 -3.32
N MET A 137 3.37 -7.30 -2.54
CA MET A 137 3.08 -7.66 -1.16
C MET A 137 4.25 -7.32 -0.25
N VAL A 138 4.02 -6.52 0.79
CA VAL A 138 5.04 -6.17 1.79
C VAL A 138 4.55 -6.56 3.16
N ALA A 139 5.39 -7.25 3.93
CA ALA A 139 5.12 -7.52 5.33
C ALA A 139 5.84 -6.49 6.22
N TYR A 140 5.17 -6.08 7.28
CA TYR A 140 5.71 -5.21 8.31
C TYR A 140 5.57 -5.88 9.67
N ARG A 141 6.61 -5.78 10.50
CA ARG A 141 6.54 -6.22 11.89
C ARG A 141 6.20 -5.06 12.79
N VAL A 142 5.29 -5.32 13.73
CA VAL A 142 4.86 -4.38 14.76
C VAL A 142 5.51 -4.79 16.09
N PRO A 143 6.71 -4.29 16.40
CA PRO A 143 7.35 -4.53 17.69
C PRO A 143 6.60 -3.83 18.83
N GLY A 144 6.26 -4.60 19.87
CA GLY A 144 5.72 -4.08 21.13
C GLY A 144 4.30 -3.53 21.03
N ASP A 145 3.97 -2.57 21.91
CA ASP A 145 2.69 -1.84 21.88
C ASP A 145 2.73 -0.75 20.80
N ALA A 146 1.83 -0.84 19.81
CA ALA A 146 1.73 0.09 18.70
C ALA A 146 1.51 1.54 19.17
N MET A 147 0.73 1.77 20.23
CA MET A 147 0.45 3.12 20.74
C MET A 147 1.66 3.73 21.41
N ALA A 148 2.43 2.94 22.16
CA ALA A 148 3.62 3.40 22.87
C ALA A 148 4.74 3.87 21.91
N ARG A 149 4.71 3.41 20.66
CA ARG A 149 5.67 3.78 19.61
C ARG A 149 5.40 5.12 18.93
N GLY A 150 4.16 5.59 18.91
CA GLY A 150 3.80 6.75 18.11
C GLY A 150 4.18 6.58 16.63
N SER A 151 4.78 7.61 16.02
CA SER A 151 5.03 7.68 14.57
C SER A 151 6.33 7.03 14.08
N ASP A 152 7.01 6.26 14.94
CA ASP A 152 8.21 5.52 14.54
C ASP A 152 7.90 4.56 13.38
N ALA A 153 8.87 4.34 12.49
CA ALA A 153 8.73 3.46 11.34
C ALA A 153 8.67 1.97 11.73
N LEU A 154 7.69 1.22 11.23
CA LEU A 154 7.67 -0.25 11.33
C LEU A 154 8.88 -0.81 10.57
N GLU A 155 9.45 -1.89 11.10
CA GLU A 155 10.48 -2.65 10.39
C GLU A 155 9.84 -3.32 9.17
N LEU A 156 10.43 -3.07 8.00
CA LEU A 156 10.04 -3.75 6.77
C LEU A 156 10.63 -5.16 6.81
N VAL A 157 9.74 -6.13 6.73
CA VAL A 157 10.10 -7.54 6.80
C VAL A 157 9.95 -8.12 5.40
N ASP A 158 11.07 -8.24 4.69
CA ASP A 158 11.10 -8.95 3.41
C ASP A 158 11.24 -10.46 3.68
N GLU A 159 10.20 -11.06 4.28
CA GLU A 159 10.21 -12.48 4.69
C GLU A 159 9.82 -13.44 3.55
N ALA A 160 9.51 -12.92 2.36
CA ALA A 160 9.06 -13.76 1.28
C ALA A 160 10.22 -14.39 0.51
N LYS A 161 10.11 -15.70 0.26
CA LYS A 161 11.04 -16.44 -0.60
C LYS A 161 11.04 -15.96 -2.06
N GLU A 162 9.98 -15.27 -2.49
CA GLU A 162 9.84 -14.72 -3.84
C GLU A 162 10.04 -13.20 -3.83
N PRO A 163 10.83 -12.67 -4.79
CA PRO A 163 11.04 -11.23 -4.90
C PRO A 163 9.74 -10.54 -5.30
N ASN A 164 9.55 -9.33 -4.80
CA ASN A 164 8.46 -8.49 -5.27
C ASN A 164 8.73 -7.93 -6.68
N PRO A 165 7.68 -7.70 -7.46
CA PRO A 165 6.29 -8.17 -7.27
C PRO A 165 6.08 -9.63 -7.72
N ARG A 166 5.03 -10.27 -7.18
CA ARG A 166 4.75 -11.71 -7.34
C ARG A 166 3.42 -11.99 -8.02
N TRP A 167 3.30 -13.15 -8.66
CA TRP A 167 2.06 -13.61 -9.29
C TRP A 167 1.18 -14.30 -8.25
N ILE A 168 -0.09 -13.90 -8.15
CA ILE A 168 -1.05 -14.54 -7.25
C ILE A 168 -2.24 -15.03 -8.09
N TRP A 169 -2.65 -16.27 -7.86
CA TRP A 169 -3.84 -16.88 -8.44
C TRP A 169 -5.11 -16.22 -7.87
N ARG A 170 -6.12 -16.03 -8.71
CA ARG A 170 -7.46 -15.64 -8.28
C ARG A 170 -8.51 -16.62 -8.77
#